data_AF-A0A2L0N100-F1
#
_entry.id   AF-A0A2L0N100-F1
#
_cell.length_a   1.000
_cell.length_b   1.000
_cell.length_c   1.000
_cell.angle_alpha   90.00
_cell.angle_beta   90.00
_cell.angle_gamma   90.00
#
_symmetry.space_group_name_H-M   'P 1'
#
loop_
_entity.id
_entity.type
_entity.pdbx_description
1 polymer ?
#
loop_
_entity_poly.entity_id
_entity_poly.type
_entity_poly.pdbx_seq_one_letter_code
_entity_poly.pdbx_strand_id
1 'polypeptide(L)'
;MTPWSESQYAARFAAGGVELKPEELSGSPEERRLRAELQRRFASDGEDWETDEMDTLVALVEWLALHRLGSAAEAPRIQGWKRLYVLSFAGARPFVKVGRTGDFAIRLRTHRTRAERDGNVLFDAWTSELVADAHPWEQGVLRELRRRHPGVSRGESFYALDYEEAIEVVHQQRIRITPCSVGLSLPRWQPA
;
A
#
# COMPACT_ATOMS: atom_id res chain seq x y z
N MET A 1 5.53 18.53 -3.12
CA MET A 1 5.48 18.42 -1.65
C MET A 1 6.17 17.14 -1.24
N THR A 2 6.69 17.03 -0.02
CA THR A 2 7.19 15.75 0.52
C THR A 2 6.04 15.08 1.27
N PRO A 3 5.68 13.83 0.96
CA PRO A 3 4.63 13.10 1.66
C PRO A 3 4.97 12.96 3.14
N TRP A 4 3.97 13.05 4.03
CA TRP A 4 4.19 12.91 5.47
C TRP A 4 4.54 11.48 5.88
N SER A 5 5.38 11.34 6.91
CA SER A 5 5.62 10.07 7.61
C SER A 5 4.43 9.69 8.49
N GLU A 6 4.39 8.43 8.95
CA GLU A 6 3.39 7.97 9.92
C GLU A 6 3.42 8.82 11.21
N SER A 7 4.62 9.12 11.72
CA SER A 7 4.81 9.98 12.89
C SER A 7 4.32 11.41 12.71
N GLN A 8 4.40 11.96 11.49
CA GLN A 8 3.88 13.29 11.18
C GLN A 8 2.35 13.31 11.15
N TYR A 9 1.69 12.27 10.62
CA TYR A 9 0.24 12.14 10.73
C TYR A 9 -0.22 12.01 12.18
N ALA A 10 0.44 11.15 12.97
CA ALA A 10 0.13 10.97 14.38
C ALA A 10 0.22 12.31 15.15
N ALA A 11 1.28 13.09 14.91
CA ALA A 11 1.45 14.41 15.52
C ALA A 11 0.35 15.40 15.10
N ARG A 12 -0.08 15.39 13.83
CA ARG A 12 -1.17 16.26 13.34
C ARG A 12 -2.49 15.94 14.04
N PHE A 13 -2.88 14.66 14.09
CA PHE A 13 -4.16 14.28 14.70
C PHE A 13 -4.18 14.54 16.21
N ALA A 14 -3.07 14.26 16.90
CA ALA A 14 -2.92 14.60 18.31
C ALA A 14 -3.06 16.13 18.56
N ALA A 15 -2.45 16.97 17.73
CA ALA A 15 -2.56 18.42 17.85
C ALA A 15 -3.98 18.94 17.58
N GLY A 16 -4.78 18.22 16.79
CA GLY A 16 -6.19 18.52 16.52
C GLY A 16 -7.15 18.08 17.63
N GLY A 17 -6.66 17.52 18.74
CA GLY A 17 -7.50 16.98 19.82
C GLY A 17 -8.23 15.70 19.45
N VAL A 18 -7.80 15.05 18.37
CA VAL A 18 -8.39 13.82 17.84
C VAL A 18 -7.51 12.65 18.27
N GLU A 19 -7.91 11.96 19.33
CA GLU A 19 -7.22 10.77 19.84
C GLU A 19 -7.62 9.54 19.02
N LEU A 20 -7.15 9.49 17.78
CA LEU A 20 -7.32 8.31 16.93
C LEU A 20 -6.20 7.33 17.21
N LYS A 21 -6.58 6.06 17.41
CA LYS A 21 -5.66 4.94 17.49
C LYS A 21 -5.77 4.12 16.21
N PRO A 22 -4.77 4.15 15.32
CA PRO A 22 -4.78 3.38 14.08
C PRO A 22 -5.06 1.89 14.29
N GLU A 23 -4.59 1.33 15.40
CA GLU A 23 -4.83 -0.05 15.79
C GLU A 23 -6.31 -0.37 16.09
N GLU A 24 -7.08 0.61 16.58
CA GLU A 24 -8.52 0.46 16.84
C GLU A 24 -9.34 0.64 15.55
N LEU A 25 -8.83 1.45 14.61
CA LEU A 25 -9.48 1.70 13.33
C LEU A 25 -9.18 0.63 12.27
N SER A 26 -7.98 0.07 12.25
CA SER A 26 -7.55 -0.87 11.21
C SER A 26 -8.41 -2.15 11.24
N GLY A 27 -9.03 -2.48 10.11
CA GLY A 27 -9.97 -3.59 9.94
C GLY A 27 -11.39 -3.32 10.46
N SER A 28 -11.62 -2.17 11.10
CA SER A 28 -12.92 -1.82 11.67
C SER A 28 -13.98 -1.48 10.61
N PRO A 29 -15.28 -1.52 10.95
CA PRO A 29 -16.33 -0.97 10.09
C PRO A 29 -16.13 0.51 9.76
N GLU A 30 -15.57 1.29 10.69
CA GLU A 30 -15.34 2.72 10.49
C GLU A 30 -14.27 2.96 9.44
N GLU A 31 -13.17 2.20 9.46
CA GLU A 31 -12.19 2.27 8.37
C GLU A 31 -12.84 1.96 7.01
N ARG A 32 -13.64 0.90 6.92
CA ARG A 32 -14.34 0.58 5.66
C ARG A 32 -15.22 1.74 5.19
N ARG A 33 -15.89 2.42 6.13
CA ARG A 33 -16.70 3.60 5.84
C ARG A 33 -15.85 4.76 5.33
N LEU A 34 -14.75 5.09 6.00
CA LEU A 34 -13.82 6.16 5.59
C LEU A 34 -13.25 5.90 4.19
N ARG A 35 -12.85 4.66 3.93
CA ARG A 35 -12.32 4.22 2.64
C ARG A 35 -13.36 4.32 1.52
N ALA A 36 -14.58 3.83 1.77
CA ALA A 36 -15.69 3.92 0.82
C ALA A 36 -16.08 5.39 0.55
N GLU A 37 -16.07 6.22 1.59
CA GLU A 37 -16.33 7.65 1.46
C GLU A 37 -15.27 8.32 0.58
N LEU A 38 -13.98 8.06 0.82
CA LEU A 38 -12.90 8.64 0.01
C LEU A 38 -13.01 8.24 -1.46
N GLN A 39 -13.31 6.97 -1.73
CA GLN A 39 -13.54 6.48 -3.10
C GLN A 39 -14.75 7.16 -3.75
N ARG A 40 -15.86 7.31 -3.01
CA ARG A 40 -17.06 8.01 -3.47
C ARG A 40 -16.74 9.46 -3.84
N ARG A 41 -15.93 10.15 -3.03
CA ARG A 41 -15.49 11.54 -3.27
C ARG A 41 -14.62 11.65 -4.51
N PHE A 42 -13.70 10.71 -4.74
CA PHE A 42 -12.92 10.69 -5.97
C PHE A 42 -13.75 10.39 -7.23
N ALA A 43 -14.88 9.71 -7.07
CA ALA A 43 -15.79 9.41 -8.17
C ALA A 43 -16.79 10.54 -8.47
N SER A 44 -17.06 11.44 -7.53
CA SER A 44 -17.88 12.63 -7.80
C SER A 44 -17.04 13.71 -8.46
N ASP A 45 -17.07 13.75 -9.79
CA ASP A 45 -16.47 14.80 -10.61
C ASP A 45 -17.08 16.18 -10.27
N GLY A 46 -16.50 16.88 -9.30
CA GLY A 46 -16.78 18.30 -9.06
C GLY A 46 -17.91 18.64 -8.07
N GLU A 47 -18.14 17.84 -7.04
CA GLU A 47 -18.87 18.36 -5.87
C GLU A 47 -17.97 19.34 -5.09
N ASP A 48 -18.49 20.54 -4.81
CA ASP A 48 -17.86 21.57 -3.99
C ASP A 48 -17.81 21.09 -2.52
N TRP A 49 -16.79 20.32 -2.20
CA TRP A 49 -16.50 19.92 -0.84
C TRP A 49 -15.59 20.95 -0.17
N GLU A 50 -15.81 21.18 1.13
CA GLU A 50 -14.85 21.94 1.92
C GLU A 50 -13.51 21.21 1.89
N THR A 51 -12.48 21.90 1.38
CA THR A 51 -11.11 21.36 1.20
C THR A 51 -10.59 20.69 2.48
N ASP A 52 -10.96 21.23 3.64
CA ASP A 52 -10.50 20.74 4.95
C ASP A 52 -11.04 19.34 5.30
N GLU A 53 -12.27 19.00 4.91
CA GLU A 53 -12.85 17.67 5.13
C GLU A 53 -12.14 16.63 4.26
N MET A 54 -11.93 16.95 2.98
CA MET A 54 -11.26 16.07 2.04
C MET A 54 -9.80 15.84 2.46
N ASP A 55 -9.10 16.91 2.85
CA ASP A 55 -7.72 16.84 3.33
C ASP A 55 -7.60 15.95 4.58
N THR A 56 -8.57 16.04 5.49
CA THR A 56 -8.62 15.20 6.69
C THR A 56 -8.86 13.73 6.34
N LEU A 57 -9.79 13.45 5.43
CA LEU A 57 -10.11 12.10 5.00
C LEU A 57 -8.92 11.44 4.27
N VAL A 58 -8.28 12.17 3.36
CA VAL A 58 -7.06 11.74 2.68
C VAL A 58 -5.96 11.44 3.69
N ALA A 59 -5.71 12.35 4.63
CA ALA A 59 -4.69 12.19 5.65
C ALA A 59 -4.94 10.95 6.51
N LEU A 60 -6.20 10.68 6.88
CA LEU A 60 -6.56 9.55 7.72
C LEU A 60 -6.37 8.21 6.99
N VAL A 61 -6.84 8.10 5.76
CA VAL A 61 -6.68 6.87 4.96
C VAL A 61 -5.22 6.57 4.67
N GLU A 62 -4.44 7.59 4.33
CA GLU A 62 -3.01 7.42 4.07
C GLU A 62 -2.24 7.04 5.33
N TRP A 63 -2.59 7.63 6.48
CA TRP A 63 -2.03 7.24 7.77
C TRP A 63 -2.31 5.76 8.10
N LEU A 64 -3.53 5.29 7.89
CA LEU A 64 -3.89 3.88 8.09
C LEU A 64 -3.10 2.94 7.15
N ALA A 65 -2.92 3.32 5.89
CA ALA A 65 -2.12 2.54 4.95
C ALA A 65 -0.64 2.45 5.39
N LEU A 66 -0.07 3.53 5.91
CA LEU A 66 1.29 3.55 6.47
C LEU A 66 1.39 2.72 7.75
N HIS A 67 0.40 2.85 8.64
CA HIS A 67 0.37 2.10 9.88
C HIS A 67 0.39 0.59 9.66
N ARG A 68 -0.34 0.08 8.66
CA ARG A 68 -0.31 -1.35 8.29
C ARG A 68 1.04 -1.84 7.77
N LEU A 69 1.85 -0.95 7.19
CA LEU A 69 3.23 -1.29 6.84
C LEU A 69 4.12 -1.39 8.08
N GLY A 70 3.74 -0.75 9.19
CA GLY A 70 4.50 -0.65 10.43
C GLY A 70 5.94 -0.23 10.17
N SER A 71 6.89 -0.91 10.82
CA SER A 71 8.32 -0.62 10.66
C SER A 71 8.85 -0.79 9.24
N ALA A 72 8.12 -1.46 8.34
CA ALA A 72 8.55 -1.60 6.95
C ALA A 72 8.51 -0.26 6.21
N ALA A 73 7.58 0.66 6.53
CA ALA A 73 7.44 1.96 5.87
C ALA A 73 8.72 2.80 5.92
N GLU A 74 9.52 2.63 6.98
CA GLU A 74 10.75 3.39 7.24
C GLU A 74 11.99 2.48 7.35
N ALA A 75 11.86 1.20 7.00
CA ALA A 75 12.94 0.24 7.16
C ALA A 75 14.18 0.65 6.34
N PRO A 76 15.38 0.56 6.92
CA PRO A 76 16.62 0.88 6.20
C PRO A 76 16.86 -0.11 5.07
N ARG A 77 17.62 0.35 4.06
CA ARG A 77 18.11 -0.50 2.98
C ARG A 77 19.00 -1.60 3.54
N ILE A 78 18.73 -2.85 3.14
CA ILE A 78 19.60 -3.99 3.41
C ILE A 78 20.20 -4.47 2.09
N GLN A 79 21.53 -4.39 1.97
CA GLN A 79 22.21 -4.74 0.74
C GLN A 79 22.02 -6.23 0.41
N GLY A 80 21.69 -6.53 -0.85
CA GLY A 80 21.48 -7.89 -1.33
C GLY A 80 20.12 -8.50 -0.98
N TRP A 81 19.30 -7.84 -0.16
CA TRP A 81 17.96 -8.29 0.17
C TRP A 81 16.91 -7.39 -0.48
N LYS A 82 15.76 -7.97 -0.82
CA LYS A 82 14.67 -7.29 -1.50
C LYS A 82 13.34 -7.64 -0.84
N ARG A 83 12.39 -6.73 -0.93
CA ARG A 83 10.97 -6.96 -0.62
C ARG A 83 10.17 -6.90 -1.91
N LEU A 84 9.12 -7.69 -2.00
CA LEU A 84 8.02 -7.46 -2.92
C LEU A 84 7.03 -6.50 -2.24
N TYR A 85 6.42 -5.60 -3.01
CA TYR A 85 5.38 -4.71 -2.51
C TYR A 85 4.17 -4.68 -3.43
N VAL A 86 3.03 -4.34 -2.84
CA VAL A 86 1.79 -3.97 -3.52
C VAL A 86 1.33 -2.66 -2.90
N LEU A 87 1.11 -1.63 -3.71
CA LEU A 87 0.63 -0.32 -3.28
C LEU A 87 -0.60 0.04 -4.09
N SER A 88 -1.70 0.37 -3.43
CA SER A 88 -2.92 0.87 -4.07
C SER A 88 -3.01 2.38 -3.95
N PHE A 89 -3.38 3.06 -5.02
CA PHE A 89 -3.58 4.49 -5.05
C PHE A 89 -5.00 4.81 -5.51
N ALA A 90 -5.70 5.64 -4.73
CA ALA A 90 -7.03 6.14 -5.03
C ALA A 90 -6.96 7.58 -5.55
N GLY A 91 -7.83 7.95 -6.46
CA GLY A 91 -7.86 9.28 -7.09
C GLY A 91 -8.66 9.24 -8.39
N ALA A 92 -8.53 10.27 -9.22
CA ALA A 92 -9.24 10.36 -10.50
C ALA A 92 -8.89 9.22 -11.47
N ARG A 93 -7.70 8.62 -11.32
CA ARG A 93 -7.25 7.47 -12.12
C ARG A 93 -6.60 6.44 -11.21
N PRO A 94 -7.39 5.63 -10.49
CA PRO A 94 -6.86 4.70 -9.50
C PRO A 94 -5.98 3.63 -10.16
N PHE A 95 -4.94 3.22 -9.44
CA PHE A 95 -4.02 2.19 -9.93
C PHE A 95 -3.34 1.45 -8.77
N VAL A 96 -2.92 0.21 -9.06
CA VAL A 96 -2.11 -0.61 -8.17
C VAL A 96 -0.69 -0.69 -8.73
N LYS A 97 0.32 -0.56 -7.87
CA LYS A 97 1.72 -0.83 -8.20
C LYS A 97 2.18 -2.12 -7.56
N VAL A 98 2.76 -2.99 -8.37
CA VAL A 98 3.39 -4.24 -7.91
C VAL A 98 4.83 -4.26 -8.37
N GLY A 99 5.77 -4.46 -7.44
CA GLY A 99 7.18 -4.52 -7.79
C GLY A 99 8.04 -4.96 -6.62
N ARG A 100 9.36 -4.95 -6.84
CA ARG A 100 10.33 -5.23 -5.78
C ARG A 100 11.32 -4.09 -5.57
N THR A 101 11.89 -4.03 -4.38
CA THR A 101 12.93 -3.05 -4.05
C THR A 101 13.83 -3.55 -2.93
N GLY A 102 15.09 -3.11 -2.91
CA GLY A 102 15.99 -3.26 -1.76
C GLY A 102 15.92 -2.09 -0.78
N ASP A 103 15.24 -1.01 -1.17
CA ASP A 103 15.00 0.18 -0.36
C ASP A 103 13.52 0.57 -0.49
N PHE A 104 12.70 0.08 0.45
CA PHE A 104 11.25 0.25 0.38
C PHE A 104 10.83 1.66 0.79
N ALA A 105 11.47 2.26 1.79
CA ALA A 105 11.17 3.62 2.23
C ALA A 105 11.37 4.65 1.08
N ILE A 106 12.49 4.58 0.36
CA ILE A 106 12.73 5.48 -0.80
C ILE A 106 11.71 5.18 -1.92
N ARG A 107 11.43 3.91 -2.19
CA ARG A 107 10.51 3.51 -3.26
C ARG A 107 9.07 3.96 -2.97
N LEU A 108 8.60 3.76 -1.74
CA LEU A 108 7.29 4.19 -1.26
C LEU A 108 7.15 5.71 -1.37
N ARG A 109 8.13 6.47 -0.85
CA ARG A 109 8.14 7.94 -0.96
C ARG A 109 8.08 8.40 -2.42
N THR A 110 8.88 7.77 -3.29
CA THR A 110 8.90 8.10 -4.73
C THR A 110 7.53 7.89 -5.37
N HIS A 111 6.85 6.78 -5.05
CA HIS A 111 5.53 6.48 -5.60
C HIS A 111 4.46 7.41 -5.06
N ARG A 112 4.46 7.69 -3.76
CA ARG A 112 3.54 8.66 -3.12
C ARG A 112 3.66 10.03 -3.75
N THR A 113 4.87 10.59 -3.83
CA THR A 113 5.10 11.90 -4.47
C THR A 113 4.66 11.96 -5.93
N ARG A 114 4.79 10.86 -6.68
CA ARG A 114 4.31 10.80 -8.07
C ARG A 114 2.79 10.72 -8.13
N ALA A 115 2.19 9.86 -7.31
CA ALA A 115 0.74 9.71 -7.21
C ALA A 115 0.07 11.03 -6.83
N GLU A 116 0.60 11.73 -5.81
CA GLU A 116 0.08 13.03 -5.35
C GLU A 116 0.07 14.08 -6.46
N ARG A 117 1.11 14.13 -7.30
CA ARG A 117 1.17 15.05 -8.46
C ARG A 117 0.10 14.76 -9.50
N ASP A 118 -0.33 13.50 -9.59
CA ASP A 118 -1.37 13.05 -10.49
C ASP A 118 -2.77 13.08 -9.82
N GLY A 119 -2.88 13.66 -8.62
CA GLY A 119 -4.14 13.73 -7.86
C GLY A 119 -4.58 12.40 -7.26
N ASN A 120 -3.63 11.51 -6.94
CA ASN A 120 -3.89 10.23 -6.29
C ASN A 120 -3.18 10.15 -4.94
N VAL A 121 -3.75 9.38 -4.02
CA VAL A 121 -3.26 9.23 -2.64
C VAL A 121 -3.04 7.76 -2.34
N LEU A 122 -2.10 7.45 -1.43
CA LEU A 122 -1.89 6.06 -1.02
C LEU A 122 -3.13 5.58 -0.26
N PHE A 123 -3.74 4.51 -0.76
CA PHE A 123 -5.00 4.00 -0.26
C PHE A 123 -4.84 2.69 0.51
N ASP A 124 -3.89 1.86 0.09
CA ASP A 124 -3.52 0.61 0.73
C ASP A 124 -2.07 0.27 0.42
N ALA A 125 -1.45 -0.50 1.30
CA ALA A 125 -0.08 -0.94 1.11
C ALA A 125 0.19 -2.29 1.78
N TRP A 126 1.01 -3.09 1.11
CA TRP A 126 1.54 -4.34 1.61
C TRP A 126 2.97 -4.52 1.14
N THR A 127 3.77 -5.18 1.97
CA THR A 127 5.12 -5.59 1.61
C THR A 127 5.41 -6.98 2.17
N SER A 128 6.18 -7.76 1.43
CA SER A 128 6.71 -9.02 1.91
C SER A 128 7.79 -8.81 2.98
N GLU A 129 8.14 -9.90 3.65
CA GLU A 129 9.43 -10.06 4.31
C GLU A 129 10.61 -9.82 3.35
N LEU A 130 11.79 -9.60 3.91
CA LEU A 130 13.02 -9.54 3.14
C LEU A 130 13.40 -10.94 2.64
N VAL A 131 13.73 -11.02 1.35
CA VAL A 131 14.27 -12.23 0.72
C VAL A 131 15.53 -11.87 -0.07
N ALA A 132 16.47 -12.81 -0.20
CA ALA A 132 17.71 -12.58 -0.95
C ALA A 132 17.43 -12.25 -2.44
N ASP A 133 16.45 -12.92 -3.05
CA ASP A 133 16.00 -12.57 -4.38
C ASP A 133 14.48 -12.64 -4.57
N ALA A 134 13.84 -11.48 -4.54
CA ALA A 134 12.41 -11.32 -4.84
C ALA A 134 12.10 -11.34 -6.35
N HIS A 135 13.11 -11.44 -7.22
CA HIS A 135 12.89 -11.31 -8.67
C HIS A 135 12.02 -12.41 -9.28
N PRO A 136 12.23 -13.72 -9.00
CA PRO A 136 11.35 -14.77 -9.52
C PRO A 136 9.89 -14.57 -9.08
N TRP A 137 9.70 -14.13 -7.83
CA TRP A 137 8.38 -13.85 -7.27
C TRP A 137 7.70 -12.67 -7.98
N GLU A 138 8.39 -11.55 -8.13
CA GLU A 138 7.90 -10.40 -8.90
C GLU A 138 7.52 -10.80 -10.33
N GLN A 139 8.38 -11.56 -11.03
CA GLN A 139 8.09 -11.97 -12.41
C GLN A 139 6.88 -12.89 -12.51
N GLY A 140 6.72 -13.83 -11.57
CA GLY A 140 5.54 -14.70 -11.50
C GLY A 140 4.25 -13.89 -11.29
N VAL A 141 4.27 -12.94 -10.37
CA VAL A 141 3.13 -12.07 -10.06
C VAL A 141 2.79 -11.17 -11.24
N LEU A 142 3.78 -10.45 -11.80
CA LEU A 142 3.56 -9.56 -12.93
C LEU A 142 3.06 -10.32 -14.17
N ARG A 143 3.57 -11.52 -14.42
CA ARG A 143 3.11 -12.37 -15.54
C ARG A 143 1.65 -12.76 -15.35
N GLU A 144 1.28 -13.22 -14.16
CA GLU A 144 -0.09 -13.64 -13.86
C GLU A 144 -1.07 -12.48 -13.91
N LEU A 145 -0.72 -11.32 -13.34
CA LEU A 145 -1.55 -10.12 -13.41
C LEU A 145 -1.74 -9.64 -14.85
N ARG A 146 -0.67 -9.59 -15.66
CA ARG A 146 -0.77 -9.20 -17.08
C ARG A 146 -1.59 -10.20 -17.91
N ARG A 147 -1.61 -11.47 -17.52
CA ARG A 147 -2.43 -12.51 -18.15
C ARG A 147 -3.92 -12.30 -17.85
N ARG A 148 -4.27 -11.94 -16.60
CA ARG A 148 -5.64 -11.66 -16.18
C ARG A 148 -6.16 -10.31 -16.70
N HIS A 149 -5.26 -9.34 -16.78
CA HIS A 149 -5.56 -7.94 -17.09
C HIS A 149 -4.75 -7.45 -18.30
N PRO A 150 -5.04 -7.95 -19.52
CA PRO A 150 -4.31 -7.56 -20.72
C PRO A 150 -4.56 -6.08 -21.07
N GLY A 151 -3.49 -5.35 -21.39
CA GLY A 151 -3.57 -3.98 -21.91
C GLY A 151 -3.74 -2.86 -20.87
N VAL A 152 -3.92 -3.18 -19.58
CA VAL A 152 -4.12 -2.18 -18.52
C VAL A 152 -2.88 -1.95 -17.64
N SER A 153 -1.72 -2.49 -18.03
CA SER A 153 -0.47 -2.34 -17.28
C SER A 153 0.56 -1.47 -17.99
N ARG A 154 1.28 -0.66 -17.23
CA ARG A 154 2.47 0.09 -17.67
C ARG A 154 3.61 -0.10 -16.67
N GLY A 155 4.56 -0.97 -17.01
CA GLY A 155 5.67 -1.32 -16.12
C GLY A 155 5.18 -2.05 -14.87
N GLU A 156 5.30 -1.38 -13.71
CA GLU A 156 4.83 -1.86 -12.40
C GLU A 156 3.39 -1.42 -12.08
N SER A 157 2.83 -0.49 -12.85
CA SER A 157 1.48 0.06 -12.61
C SER A 157 0.43 -0.76 -13.36
N PHE A 158 -0.69 -1.02 -12.70
CA PHE A 158 -1.89 -1.66 -13.25
C PHE A 158 -3.08 -0.74 -12.98
N TYR A 159 -3.70 -0.24 -14.04
CA TYR A 159 -4.90 0.59 -13.97
C TYR A 159 -6.13 -0.32 -13.91
N ALA A 160 -7.14 0.03 -13.12
CA ALA A 160 -8.34 -0.79 -12.89
C ALA A 160 -8.10 -2.19 -12.29
N LEU A 161 -6.91 -2.44 -11.73
CA LEU A 161 -6.65 -3.64 -10.94
C LEU A 161 -7.11 -3.42 -9.50
N ASP A 162 -7.83 -4.39 -8.97
CA ASP A 162 -8.23 -4.44 -7.56
C ASP A 162 -7.04 -4.82 -6.66
N TYR A 163 -6.94 -4.19 -5.48
CA TYR A 163 -5.81 -4.38 -4.58
C TYR A 163 -5.82 -5.80 -3.99
N GLU A 164 -6.97 -6.28 -3.55
CA GLU A 164 -7.17 -7.58 -2.96
C GLU A 164 -6.88 -8.69 -3.97
N GLU A 165 -7.25 -8.51 -5.25
CA GLU A 165 -6.84 -9.40 -6.33
C GLU A 165 -5.31 -9.44 -6.49
N ALA A 166 -4.64 -8.28 -6.44
CA ALA A 166 -3.18 -8.23 -6.53
C ALA A 166 -2.51 -9.01 -5.37
N ILE A 167 -3.04 -8.85 -4.15
CA ILE A 167 -2.59 -9.58 -2.96
C ILE A 167 -2.84 -11.09 -3.11
N GLU A 168 -3.99 -11.50 -3.63
CA GLU A 168 -4.31 -12.92 -3.90
C GLU A 168 -3.26 -13.54 -4.83
N VAL A 169 -2.95 -12.87 -5.95
CA VAL A 169 -1.93 -13.35 -6.90
C VAL A 169 -0.56 -13.42 -6.24
N VAL A 170 -0.18 -12.43 -5.42
CA VAL A 170 1.07 -12.45 -4.66
C VAL A 170 1.16 -13.70 -3.78
N HIS A 171 0.11 -14.01 -3.02
CA HIS A 171 0.07 -15.19 -2.16
C HIS A 171 0.14 -16.50 -2.95
N GLN A 172 -0.59 -16.60 -4.07
CA GLN A 172 -0.54 -17.77 -4.95
C GLN A 172 0.87 -18.03 -5.49
N GLN A 173 1.59 -16.98 -5.91
CA GLN A 173 2.96 -17.11 -6.43
C GLN A 173 3.97 -17.42 -5.34
N ARG A 174 3.77 -16.90 -4.12
CA ARG A 174 4.64 -17.19 -2.97
C ARG A 174 4.68 -18.70 -2.67
N ILE A 175 3.51 -19.34 -2.67
CA ILE A 175 3.37 -20.79 -2.42
C ILE A 175 4.07 -21.61 -3.52
N ARG A 176 4.02 -21.15 -4.78
CA ARG A 176 4.63 -21.87 -5.92
C ARG A 176 6.15 -21.78 -5.95
N ILE A 177 6.71 -20.63 -5.58
CA ILE A 177 8.15 -20.34 -5.74
C ILE A 177 8.94 -20.72 -4.49
N THR A 178 8.31 -20.62 -3.32
CA THR A 178 8.84 -21.13 -2.07
C THR A 178 8.03 -22.38 -1.71
N PRO A 179 8.22 -23.53 -2.39
CA PRO A 179 7.61 -24.76 -1.92
C PRO A 179 8.08 -24.96 -0.49
N CYS A 180 7.14 -25.09 0.45
CA CYS A 180 7.42 -25.25 1.86
C CYS A 180 8.63 -26.17 2.03
N SER A 181 9.75 -25.62 2.47
CA SER A 181 10.84 -26.42 3.03
C SER A 181 10.27 -27.04 4.29
N VAL A 182 9.64 -28.19 4.15
CA VAL A 182 9.21 -29.05 5.26
C VAL A 182 10.47 -29.33 6.07
N GLY A 183 10.69 -28.58 7.16
CA GLY A 183 11.83 -28.82 8.05
C GLY A 183 12.51 -27.60 8.69
N LEU A 184 12.14 -26.35 8.38
CA LEU A 184 12.62 -25.21 9.15
C LEU A 184 11.44 -24.53 9.86
N SER A 185 11.39 -24.75 11.17
CA SER A 185 10.49 -24.08 12.10
C SER A 185 10.58 -22.57 11.91
N LEU A 186 9.58 -21.99 11.22
CA LEU A 186 9.40 -20.55 11.22
C LEU A 186 9.08 -20.13 12.66
N PRO A 187 9.72 -19.07 13.20
CA PRO A 187 9.29 -18.51 14.47
C PRO A 187 7.81 -18.13 14.34
N ARG A 188 7.00 -18.59 15.30
CA ARG A 188 5.57 -18.24 15.38
C ARG A 188 5.47 -16.72 15.41
N TRP A 189 4.91 -16.15 14.34
CA TRP A 189 4.49 -14.76 14.33
C TRP A 189 3.38 -14.61 15.37
N GLN A 190 3.64 -13.83 16.41
CA GLN A 190 2.60 -13.30 17.29
C GLN A 190 2.26 -11.89 16.78
N PRO A 191 0.99 -11.59 16.48
CA PRO A 191 0.58 -10.21 16.32
C PRO A 191 0.84 -9.47 17.63
N ALA A 192 1.35 -8.24 17.51
CA ALA A 192 1.36 -7.29 18.61
C ALA A 192 -0.08 -6.90 18.99
#